data_AF-A0A7X2LRQ4-F1
#
_entry.id   AF-A0A7X2LRQ4-F1
#
_cell.length_a   1.000
_cell.length_b   1.000
_cell.length_c   1.000
_cell.angle_alpha   90.00
_cell.angle_beta   90.00
_cell.angle_gamma   90.00
#
_symmetry.space_group_name_H-M   'P 1'
#
loop_
_entity.id
_entity.type
_entity.pdbx_description
1 polymer ?
#
loop_
_entity_poly.entity_id
_entity_poly.type
_entity_poly.pdbx_seq_one_letter_code
_entity_poly.pdbx_strand_id
1 'polypeptide(L)'
;MNTFPVLTADRATIRAFEIEYPYITTRALARLLAATDGVSDIHRRRLSGDVKLVFNFHAQPYVVWEPRDGDGRYRIAPENEEAFGAEVSTLRATFERYRPPILRALYGSFVTSWLFTHRSKKRSGRRTYMVRTR
;
A
#
# COMPACT_ATOMS: atom_id res chain seq x y z
N MET A 1 11.17 -1.56 1.01
CA MET A 1 9.97 -0.69 1.08
C MET A 1 10.09 0.18 2.33
N ASN A 2 9.53 1.40 2.37
CA ASN A 2 9.58 2.20 3.60
C ASN A 2 8.60 1.62 4.63
N THR A 3 9.05 1.52 5.87
CA THR A 3 8.23 1.07 7.00
C THR A 3 8.31 2.08 8.14
N PHE A 4 7.20 2.35 8.81
CA PHE A 4 7.13 3.32 9.90
C PHE A 4 6.73 2.59 11.19
N PRO A 5 7.61 2.48 12.18
CA PRO A 5 7.29 1.76 13.41
C PRO A 5 6.28 2.55 14.26
N VAL A 6 5.35 1.84 14.87
CA VAL A 6 4.45 2.35 15.92
C VAL A 6 4.95 1.80 17.25
N LEU A 7 5.51 2.71 18.05
CA LEU A 7 6.12 2.38 19.33
C LEU A 7 5.09 2.35 20.45
N THR A 8 5.35 1.52 21.47
CA THR A 8 4.63 1.53 22.75
C THR A 8 4.90 2.83 23.51
N ALA A 9 4.09 3.13 24.55
CA ALA A 9 4.28 4.29 25.43
C ALA A 9 5.72 4.42 25.95
N ASP A 10 6.33 3.29 26.32
CA ASP A 10 7.70 3.21 26.85
C ASP A 10 8.78 3.39 25.77
N ARG A 11 8.39 3.49 24.49
CA ARG A 11 9.25 3.57 23.30
C ARG A 11 10.27 2.43 23.11
N ALA A 12 10.27 1.42 23.99
CA ALA A 12 11.21 0.31 23.96
C ALA A 12 10.85 -0.78 22.94
N THR A 13 9.54 -0.95 22.64
CA THR A 13 9.05 -2.03 21.79
C THR A 13 8.23 -1.51 20.62
N ILE A 14 8.37 -2.17 19.47
CA ILE A 14 7.54 -1.94 18.29
C ILE A 14 6.31 -2.84 18.42
N ARG A 15 5.12 -2.24 18.48
CA ARG A 15 3.85 -2.96 18.63
C ARG A 15 3.15 -3.18 17.29
N ALA A 16 3.31 -2.22 16.38
CA ALA A 16 2.77 -2.26 15.04
C ALA A 16 3.72 -1.51 14.10
N PHE A 17 3.50 -1.60 12.80
CA PHE A 17 4.20 -0.76 11.84
C PHE A 17 3.32 -0.49 10.63
N GLU A 18 3.58 0.63 9.99
CA GLU A 18 2.97 1.00 8.71
C GLU A 18 3.93 0.70 7.57
N ILE A 19 3.38 0.42 6.40
CA ILE A 19 4.12 0.24 5.16
C ILE A 19 3.53 1.14 4.08
N GLU A 20 4.38 1.70 3.24
CA GLU A 20 3.94 2.51 2.10
C GLU A 20 3.22 1.64 1.04
N TYR A 21 2.03 2.05 0.61
CA TYR A 21 1.16 1.35 -0.34
C TYR A 21 1.56 1.41 -1.83
N PRO A 22 2.21 2.46 -2.40
CA PRO A 22 2.05 2.79 -3.82
C PRO A 22 2.47 1.71 -4.82
N TYR A 23 3.18 0.66 -4.38
CA TYR A 23 3.70 -0.40 -5.23
C TYR A 23 3.33 -1.83 -4.80
N ILE A 24 2.47 -2.01 -3.78
CA ILE A 24 2.17 -3.34 -3.23
C ILE A 24 0.67 -3.68 -3.24
N THR A 25 0.29 -4.64 -4.07
CA THR A 25 -1.06 -5.23 -4.06
C THR A 25 -1.27 -6.08 -2.81
N THR A 26 -2.51 -6.21 -2.34
CA THR A 26 -2.90 -7.15 -1.26
C THR A 26 -2.42 -8.59 -1.49
N ARG A 27 -2.27 -9.03 -2.76
CA ARG A 27 -1.71 -10.36 -3.09
C ARG A 27 -0.24 -10.46 -2.74
N ALA A 28 0.53 -9.43 -3.07
CA ALA A 28 1.96 -9.36 -2.77
C ALA A 28 2.17 -9.25 -1.25
N LEU A 29 1.32 -8.51 -0.55
CA LEU A 29 1.27 -8.47 0.91
C LEU A 29 1.10 -9.86 1.52
N ALA A 30 0.07 -10.60 1.11
CA ALA A 30 -0.16 -11.96 1.60
C ALA A 30 1.04 -12.88 1.33
N ARG A 31 1.71 -12.74 0.18
CA ARG A 31 2.92 -13.51 -0.14
C ARG A 31 4.12 -13.15 0.73
N LEU A 32 4.31 -11.86 1.06
CA LEU A 32 5.38 -11.43 1.95
C LEU A 32 5.15 -11.90 3.38
N LEU A 33 3.91 -11.78 3.87
CA LEU A 33 3.52 -12.33 5.16
C LEU A 33 3.78 -13.83 5.22
N ALA A 34 3.38 -14.59 4.18
CA ALA A 34 3.60 -16.03 4.12
C ALA A 34 5.08 -16.45 4.10
N ALA A 35 5.98 -15.54 3.69
CA ALA A 35 7.42 -15.78 3.67
C ALA A 35 8.13 -15.40 4.98
N THR A 36 7.39 -14.88 5.98
CA THR A 36 7.94 -14.51 7.28
C THR A 36 7.76 -15.67 8.26
N ASP A 37 8.83 -16.05 8.94
CA ASP A 37 8.77 -17.08 9.98
C ASP A 37 7.78 -16.70 11.09
N GLY A 38 7.02 -17.69 11.55
CA GLY A 38 6.00 -17.51 12.59
C GLY A 38 4.65 -17.00 12.08
N VAL A 39 4.49 -16.72 10.77
CA VAL A 39 3.20 -16.36 10.18
C VAL A 39 2.42 -17.59 9.72
N SER A 40 1.13 -17.66 10.05
CA SER A 40 0.19 -18.68 9.57
C SER A 40 -1.20 -18.11 9.26
N ASP A 41 -2.10 -18.96 8.73
CA ASP A 41 -3.54 -18.69 8.61
C ASP A 41 -3.92 -17.38 7.92
N ILE A 42 -3.23 -17.08 6.82
CA ILE A 42 -3.44 -15.83 6.08
C ILE A 42 -4.75 -15.91 5.28
N HIS A 43 -5.70 -15.05 5.63
CA HIS A 43 -6.97 -14.93 4.94
C HIS A 43 -7.23 -13.50 4.45
N ARG A 44 -7.85 -13.41 3.27
CA ARG A 44 -8.38 -12.15 2.76
C ARG A 44 -9.77 -11.92 3.31
N ARG A 45 -9.99 -10.75 3.92
CA ARG A 45 -11.33 -10.33 4.32
C ARG A 45 -12.03 -9.72 3.10
N ARG A 46 -13.11 -10.35 2.64
CA ARG A 46 -13.86 -9.95 1.43
C ARG A 46 -14.95 -8.91 1.70
N LEU A 47 -15.35 -8.73 2.95
CA LEU A 47 -16.51 -7.91 3.33
C LEU A 47 -16.06 -6.53 3.79
N SER A 48 -16.70 -5.52 3.20
CA SER A 48 -16.60 -4.07 3.44
C SER A 48 -15.98 -3.69 4.78
N GLY A 49 -14.75 -3.19 4.72
CA GLY A 49 -14.03 -2.69 5.88
C GLY A 49 -12.62 -2.26 5.52
N ASP A 50 -11.95 -1.66 6.49
CA ASP A 50 -10.59 -1.15 6.37
C ASP A 50 -9.58 -2.31 6.46
N VAL A 51 -9.99 -3.49 6.95
CA VAL A 51 -9.16 -4.70 7.06
C VAL A 51 -9.04 -5.41 5.71
N LYS A 52 -7.81 -5.57 5.23
CA LYS A 52 -7.49 -6.24 3.95
C LYS A 52 -7.07 -7.69 4.13
N LEU A 53 -6.33 -7.99 5.18
CA LEU A 53 -5.82 -9.32 5.50
C LEU A 53 -5.93 -9.57 7.01
N VAL A 54 -6.17 -10.83 7.37
CA VAL A 54 -6.06 -11.37 8.72
C VAL A 54 -5.07 -12.53 8.68
N PHE A 55 -4.29 -12.71 9.72
CA PHE A 55 -3.29 -13.78 9.82
C PHE A 55 -2.91 -14.02 11.28
N ASN A 56 -2.22 -15.12 11.55
CA ASN A 56 -1.62 -15.38 12.85
C ASN A 56 -0.11 -15.12 12.79
N PHE A 57 0.45 -14.50 13.82
CA PHE A 57 1.89 -14.35 14.01
C PHE A 57 2.26 -14.85 15.41
N HIS A 58 3.08 -15.91 15.47
CA HIS A 58 3.38 -16.64 16.72
C HIS A 58 2.11 -16.98 17.53
N ALA A 59 1.11 -17.54 16.85
CA ALA A 59 -0.20 -17.92 17.41
C ALA A 59 -1.08 -16.76 17.92
N GLN A 60 -0.75 -15.51 17.59
CA GLN A 60 -1.57 -14.35 17.93
C GLN A 60 -2.23 -13.76 16.68
N PRO A 61 -3.47 -13.26 16.77
CA PRO A 61 -4.18 -12.70 15.64
C PRO A 61 -3.65 -11.31 15.28
N TYR A 62 -3.33 -11.13 13.99
CA TYR A 62 -2.86 -9.89 13.39
C TYR A 62 -3.67 -9.54 12.15
N VAL A 63 -3.64 -8.26 11.82
CA VAL A 63 -4.46 -7.66 10.77
C VAL A 63 -3.69 -6.63 9.97
N VAL A 64 -4.00 -6.56 8.68
CA VAL A 64 -3.53 -5.50 7.77
C VAL A 64 -4.70 -4.54 7.54
N TRP A 65 -4.57 -3.31 8.01
CA TRP A 65 -5.55 -2.24 7.88
C TRP A 65 -5.13 -1.23 6.81
N GLU A 66 -6.10 -0.76 6.02
CA GLU A 66 -6.01 0.37 5.11
C GLU A 66 -6.72 1.57 5.76
N PRO A 67 -6.01 2.62 6.19
CA PRO A 67 -6.62 3.83 6.72
C PRO A 67 -7.57 4.44 5.70
N ARG A 68 -8.73 4.92 6.15
CA ARG A 68 -9.73 5.57 5.28
C ARG A 68 -9.25 6.89 4.69
N ASP A 69 -8.30 7.54 5.35
CA ASP A 69 -7.85 8.90 5.02
C ASP A 69 -6.94 8.96 3.79
N GLY A 70 -6.64 7.81 3.17
CA GLY A 70 -5.97 7.79 1.88
C GLY A 70 -4.49 8.14 1.93
N ASP A 71 -3.88 8.11 3.12
CA ASP A 71 -2.45 8.35 3.36
C ASP A 71 -1.51 7.39 2.59
N GLY A 72 -2.08 6.43 1.87
CA GLY A 72 -1.34 5.52 1.01
C GLY A 72 -0.45 4.60 1.84
N ARG A 73 -0.92 4.17 3.01
CA ARG A 73 -0.19 3.26 3.89
C ARG A 73 -1.08 2.09 4.31
N TYR A 74 -0.47 0.95 4.56
CA TYR A 74 -1.11 -0.13 5.30
C TYR A 74 -0.54 -0.20 6.69
N ARG A 75 -1.38 -0.41 7.70
CA ARG A 75 -0.97 -0.66 9.08
C ARG A 75 -1.04 -2.15 9.38
N ILE A 76 0.04 -2.71 9.91
CA ILE A 76 0.14 -4.10 10.37
C ILE A 76 0.20 -4.07 11.88
N ALA A 77 -0.81 -4.64 12.53
CA ALA A 77 -0.99 -4.59 13.98
C ALA A 77 -1.69 -5.86 14.49
N PRO A 78 -1.57 -6.16 15.80
CA PRO A 78 -2.44 -7.14 16.45
C PRO A 78 -3.91 -6.80 16.24
N GLU A 79 -4.77 -7.80 16.12
CA GLU A 79 -6.22 -7.59 16.03
C GLU A 79 -6.79 -7.03 17.33
N ASN A 80 -6.33 -7.56 18.46
CA ASN A 80 -6.64 -7.04 19.78
C ASN A 80 -5.51 -6.13 20.24
N GLU A 81 -5.84 -4.87 20.48
CA GLU A 81 -4.89 -3.88 20.97
C GLU A 81 -4.28 -4.26 22.34
N GLU A 82 -5.04 -4.91 23.22
CA GLU A 82 -4.57 -5.30 24.55
C GLU A 82 -3.65 -6.52 24.52
N ALA A 83 -3.63 -7.26 23.41
CA ALA A 83 -2.71 -8.37 23.23
C ALA A 83 -1.29 -7.81 23.04
N PHE A 84 -0.49 -7.88 24.10
CA PHE A 84 0.95 -7.70 24.01
C PHE A 84 1.50 -8.84 23.16
N GLY A 85 1.87 -8.47 21.94
CA GLY A 85 2.32 -9.43 20.96
C GLY A 85 3.81 -9.51 20.78
N ALA A 86 4.25 -10.64 20.23
CA ALA A 86 5.63 -10.90 19.85
C ALA A 86 6.21 -9.69 19.11
N GLU A 87 7.50 -9.44 19.32
CA GLU A 87 8.19 -8.32 18.70
C GLU A 87 8.04 -8.39 17.16
N VAL A 88 7.31 -7.44 16.58
CA VAL A 88 7.04 -7.39 15.12
C VAL A 88 8.25 -6.98 14.28
N SER A 89 9.43 -6.89 14.88
CA SER A 89 10.69 -6.54 14.22
C SER A 89 11.03 -7.51 13.07
N THR A 90 10.73 -8.80 13.20
CA THR A 90 10.97 -9.80 12.14
C THR A 90 10.04 -9.60 10.93
N LEU A 91 8.76 -9.33 11.19
CA LEU A 91 7.79 -8.94 10.17
C LEU A 91 8.27 -7.68 9.44
N ARG A 92 8.58 -6.62 10.20
CA ARG A 92 9.07 -5.36 9.65
C ARG A 92 10.31 -5.56 8.78
N ALA A 93 11.31 -6.30 9.27
CA ALA A 93 12.55 -6.58 8.53
C ALA A 93 12.28 -7.26 7.17
N THR A 94 11.28 -8.14 7.10
CA THR A 94 10.88 -8.79 5.84
C THR A 94 10.35 -7.76 4.82
N PHE A 95 9.53 -6.81 5.28
CA PHE A 95 9.00 -5.74 4.43
C PHE A 95 10.07 -4.70 4.03
N GLU A 96 11.02 -4.39 4.91
CA GLU A 96 12.14 -3.49 4.59
C GLU A 96 13.00 -4.07 3.47
N ARG A 97 13.31 -5.37 3.56
CA ARG A 97 14.09 -6.13 2.54
C ARG A 97 13.36 -6.27 1.22
N TYR A 98 12.03 -6.16 1.21
CA TYR A 98 11.27 -6.27 -0.02
C TYR A 98 11.63 -5.14 -1.01
N ARG A 99 12.14 -5.56 -2.16
CA ARG A 99 12.33 -4.73 -3.35
C ARG A 99 11.25 -5.11 -4.37
N PRO A 100 10.34 -4.18 -4.72
CA PRO A 100 9.39 -4.48 -5.79
C PRO A 100 10.16 -4.77 -7.09
N PRO A 101 9.72 -5.76 -7.89
CA PRO A 101 10.38 -6.05 -9.15
C PRO A 101 10.38 -4.79 -10.03
N ILE A 102 11.53 -4.52 -10.65
CA ILE A 102 11.92 -3.28 -11.37
C ILE A 102 10.83 -2.78 -12.34
N LEU A 103 10.08 -3.70 -12.95
CA LEU A 103 8.99 -3.38 -13.87
C LEU A 103 7.86 -2.55 -13.22
N ARG A 104 7.55 -2.72 -11.92
CA ARG A 104 6.52 -1.89 -11.25
C ARG A 104 6.95 -0.44 -11.02
N ALA A 105 8.25 -0.17 -10.87
CA ALA A 105 8.77 1.18 -10.76
C ALA A 105 8.65 1.95 -12.10
N LEU A 106 8.76 1.23 -13.23
CA LEU A 106 8.68 1.81 -14.57
C LEU A 106 7.23 2.09 -15.03
N TYR A 107 6.25 1.26 -14.63
CA TYR A 107 4.84 1.46 -15.03
C TYR A 107 4.24 2.80 -14.55
N GLY A 108 4.67 3.32 -13.39
CA GLY A 108 4.24 4.65 -12.91
C GLY A 108 4.69 5.81 -13.81
N SER A 109 5.82 5.67 -14.51
CA SER A 109 6.33 6.69 -15.43
C SER A 109 5.62 6.66 -16.79
N PHE A 110 5.31 5.46 -17.31
CA PHE A 110 4.68 5.31 -18.61
C PHE A 110 3.21 5.73 -18.66
N VAL A 111 2.40 5.42 -17.63
CA VAL A 111 0.98 5.80 -17.61
C VAL A 111 0.81 7.33 -17.52
N THR A 112 1.65 7.99 -16.72
CA THR A 112 1.65 9.46 -16.57
C THR A 112 2.06 10.17 -17.87
N SER A 113 3.02 9.62 -18.61
CA SER A 113 3.48 10.16 -19.89
C SER A 113 2.46 9.95 -21.02
N TRP A 114 1.77 8.81 -21.06
CA TRP A 114 0.78 8.50 -22.11
C TRP A 114 -0.50 9.34 -21.99
N LEU A 115 -0.99 9.61 -20.76
CA LEU A 115 -2.13 10.50 -20.51
C LEU A 115 -1.85 11.96 -20.90
N PHE A 116 -0.61 12.42 -20.80
CA PHE A 116 -0.22 13.79 -21.16
C PHE A 116 0.08 13.96 -22.65
N THR A 117 0.61 12.95 -23.33
CA THR A 117 0.96 13.04 -24.76
C THR A 117 -0.24 12.88 -25.70
N HIS A 118 -1.31 12.17 -25.30
CA HIS A 118 -2.48 11.98 -26.17
C HIS A 118 -3.50 13.14 -26.18
N ARG A 119 -3.37 14.15 -25.31
CA ARG A 119 -4.29 15.30 -25.27
C ARG A 119 -3.85 16.51 -26.09
N SER A 120 -2.73 16.42 -26.81
CA SER A 120 -2.19 17.49 -27.65
C SER A 120 -2.25 17.15 -29.14
N LYS A 121 -3.46 17.07 -29.70
CA LYS A 121 -3.70 17.25 -31.15
C LYS A 121 -5.20 17.30 -31.44
N LYS A 122 -5.78 18.50 -31.38
CA LYS A 122 -6.83 19.02 -32.28
C LYS A 122 -7.51 20.22 -31.63
N ARG A 123 -7.00 21.40 -31.94
CA ARG A 123 -7.79 22.64 -32.15
C ARG A 123 -6.90 23.68 -32.83
N SER A 124 -6.45 23.33 -34.03
CA SER A 124 -6.09 24.30 -35.07
C SER A 124 -7.13 24.13 -36.16
N GLY A 125 -8.03 25.09 -36.25
CA GLY A 125 -9.15 25.10 -37.18
C GLY A 125 -9.70 26.52 -37.26
N ARG A 126 -8.96 27.38 -37.95
CA ARG A 126 -9.42 28.68 -38.45
C ARG A 126 -10.81 28.54 -39.07
N ARG A 127 -11.73 29.43 -38.69
CA ARG A 127 -12.79 29.88 -39.60
C ARG A 127 -12.81 31.40 -39.62
N THR A 128 -12.13 31.91 -40.64
CA THR A 128 -12.29 33.23 -41.23
C THR A 128 -13.63 33.27 -41.96
N TYR A 129 -14.53 34.19 -41.62
CA TYR A 129 -15.58 34.72 -42.50
C TYR A 129 -15.82 36.17 -42.06
N MET A 130 -15.16 37.13 -42.72
CA MET A 130 -15.64 37.92 -43.86
C MET A 130 -16.84 38.83 -43.52
N VAL A 131 -16.49 40.11 -43.38
CA VAL A 131 -17.37 41.28 -43.28
C VAL A 131 -18.31 41.32 -44.48
N ARG A 132 -19.59 41.61 -44.24
CA ARG A 132 -20.46 42.21 -45.27
C ARG A 132 -21.26 43.34 -44.65
N THR A 133 -20.83 44.55 -44.98
CA THR A 133 -21.54 45.81 -44.83
C THR A 133 -22.78 45.83 -45.70
N ARG A 134 -23.89 46.33 -45.15
CA ARG A 134 -24.85 47.21 -45.82
C ARG A 134 -25.41 48.18 -44.79
#